data_AF-A0A938T1C6-F1
#
_entry.id   AF-A0A938T1C6-F1
#
_cell.length_a   1.000
_cell.length_b   1.000
_cell.length_c   1.000
_cell.angle_alpha   90.00
_cell.angle_beta   90.00
_cell.angle_gamma   90.00
#
_symmetry.space_group_name_H-M   'P 1'
#
loop_
_entity.id
_entity.type
_entity.pdbx_description
1 polymer ?
#
loop_
_entity_poly.entity_id
_entity_poly.type
_entity_poly.pdbx_seq_one_letter_code
_entity_poly.pdbx_strand_id
1 'polypeptide(L)'
;MKKDILKKIYFHDADDRNLEDFTSRFLSSGLLWIYIALNPEKQWELIFENLSKNQRAKFISEYNKAFLFTRTYKEFTKLCLGKTITLKNLFLPHSAKTSPEGFIKINRSDDLRWKEALELIS
;
A
#
# COMPACT_ATOMS: atom_id res chain seq x y z
N MET A 1 3.14 12.52 13.50
CA MET A 1 4.17 13.37 12.85
C MET A 1 4.65 12.84 11.51
N LYS A 2 5.27 11.64 11.38
CA LYS A 2 5.83 11.18 10.09
C LYS A 2 4.79 10.65 9.09
N LYS A 3 3.78 9.90 9.55
CA LYS A 3 2.63 9.49 8.70
C LYS A 3 1.81 10.69 8.19
N ASP A 4 1.86 11.81 8.90
CA ASP A 4 1.16 13.04 8.52
C ASP A 4 1.82 13.72 7.31
N ILE A 5 3.15 13.59 7.16
CA ILE A 5 3.88 14.10 5.98
C ILE A 5 3.43 13.35 4.72
N LEU A 6 3.31 12.02 4.81
CA LEU A 6 2.79 11.21 3.69
C LEU A 6 1.37 11.64 3.31
N LYS A 7 0.51 11.83 4.31
CA LYS A 7 -0.87 12.32 4.09
C LYS A 7 -0.89 13.70 3.47
N LYS A 8 -0.01 14.60 3.89
CA LYS A 8 0.11 15.93 3.31
C LYS A 8 0.52 15.91 1.83
N ILE A 9 1.54 15.13 1.49
CA ILE A 9 2.13 15.09 0.15
C ILE A 9 1.25 14.33 -0.85
N TYR A 10 0.78 13.14 -0.46
CA TYR A 10 0.09 12.23 -1.38
C TYR A 10 -1.43 12.23 -1.24
N PHE A 11 -1.96 12.66 -0.08
CA PHE A 11 -3.37 12.53 0.24
C PHE A 11 -4.02 13.85 0.69
N HIS A 12 -3.38 14.99 0.43
CA HIS A 12 -3.92 16.33 0.70
C HIS A 12 -4.49 16.49 2.12
N ASP A 13 -3.75 16.03 3.13
CA ASP A 13 -4.15 16.05 4.55
C ASP A 13 -5.52 15.37 4.81
N ALA A 14 -5.92 14.44 3.94
CA ALA A 14 -7.19 13.73 4.11
C ALA A 14 -7.22 12.93 5.41
N ASP A 15 -8.37 13.02 6.07
CA ASP A 15 -8.64 12.29 7.29
C ASP A 15 -8.85 10.79 7.00
N ASP A 16 -8.11 9.96 7.72
CA ASP A 16 -8.13 8.50 7.62
C ASP A 16 -8.86 7.83 8.78
N ARG A 17 -9.61 8.60 9.59
CA ARG A 17 -10.51 8.08 10.62
C ARG A 17 -11.65 7.25 10.02
N ASN A 18 -12.27 7.74 8.95
CA ASN A 18 -13.17 6.95 8.12
C ASN A 18 -12.38 6.33 6.96
N LEU A 19 -11.87 5.13 7.21
CA LEU A 19 -11.00 4.45 6.25
C LEU A 19 -11.73 4.04 4.97
N GLU A 20 -13.05 3.85 5.00
CA GLU A 20 -13.85 3.54 3.81
C GLU A 20 -13.94 4.74 2.88
N ASP A 21 -14.29 5.91 3.43
CA ASP A 21 -14.37 7.15 2.66
C ASP A 21 -12.99 7.55 2.12
N PHE A 22 -11.96 7.45 2.96
CA PHE A 22 -10.57 7.67 2.55
C PHE A 22 -10.18 6.75 1.38
N THR A 23 -10.45 5.46 1.51
CA THR A 23 -10.16 4.48 0.46
C THR A 23 -10.92 4.81 -0.82
N SER A 24 -12.23 5.03 -0.72
CA SER A 24 -13.11 5.38 -1.84
C SER A 24 -12.59 6.59 -2.62
N ARG A 25 -12.16 7.63 -1.90
CA ARG A 25 -11.62 8.88 -2.46
C ARG A 25 -10.32 8.68 -3.23
N PHE A 26 -9.43 7.81 -2.78
CA PHE A 26 -8.08 7.66 -3.34
C PHE A 26 -7.89 6.41 -4.21
N LEU A 27 -8.89 5.55 -4.37
CA LEU A 27 -8.83 4.36 -5.23
C LEU A 27 -8.44 4.67 -6.68
N SER A 28 -8.83 5.84 -7.20
CA SER A 28 -8.50 6.27 -8.57
C SER A 28 -7.13 6.96 -8.68
N SER A 29 -6.47 7.28 -7.57
CA SER A 29 -5.20 8.01 -7.57
C SER A 29 -4.00 7.19 -8.07
N GLY A 30 -4.08 5.85 -7.96
CA GLY A 30 -2.94 4.95 -8.21
C GLY A 30 -1.80 5.06 -7.19
N LEU A 31 -2.06 5.72 -6.05
CA LEU A 31 -1.11 5.97 -4.96
C LEU A 31 -1.55 5.34 -3.63
N LEU A 32 -2.79 4.85 -3.57
CA LEU A 32 -3.37 4.29 -2.34
C LEU A 32 -2.56 3.09 -1.84
N TRP A 33 -1.95 2.32 -2.75
CA TRP A 33 -1.07 1.20 -2.40
C TRP A 33 0.07 1.58 -1.45
N ILE A 34 0.61 2.81 -1.53
CA ILE A 34 1.66 3.29 -0.62
C ILE A 34 1.09 3.40 0.79
N TYR A 35 -0.11 3.98 0.91
CA TYR A 35 -0.78 4.11 2.20
C TYR A 35 -1.15 2.74 2.77
N ILE A 36 -1.63 1.81 1.95
CA ILE A 36 -1.91 0.42 2.37
C ILE A 36 -0.64 -0.25 2.90
N ALA A 37 0.46 -0.16 2.14
CA ALA A 37 1.73 -0.76 2.51
C ALA A 37 2.25 -0.21 3.85
N LEU A 38 2.12 1.09 4.10
CA LEU A 38 2.64 1.74 5.31
C LEU A 38 1.71 1.63 6.54
N ASN A 39 0.49 1.12 6.36
CA ASN A 39 -0.49 0.92 7.43
C ASN A 39 -1.02 -0.53 7.43
N PRO A 40 -0.14 -1.55 7.56
CA PRO A 40 -0.54 -2.95 7.52
C PRO A 40 -1.45 -3.36 8.68
N GLU A 41 -1.49 -2.58 9.77
CA GLU A 41 -2.32 -2.80 10.94
C GLU A 41 -3.82 -2.53 10.71
N LYS A 42 -4.18 -1.83 9.64
CA LYS A 42 -5.57 -1.50 9.33
C LYS A 42 -6.35 -2.73 8.84
N GLN A 43 -7.66 -2.72 9.04
CA GLN A 43 -8.55 -3.84 8.68
C GLN A 43 -8.94 -3.81 7.19
N TRP A 44 -7.96 -3.99 6.31
CA TRP A 44 -8.15 -3.89 4.86
C TRP A 44 -9.14 -4.88 4.26
N GLU A 45 -9.31 -6.04 4.89
CA GLU A 45 -10.31 -7.05 4.50
C GLU A 45 -11.75 -6.52 4.69
N LEU A 46 -12.03 -5.88 5.83
CA LEU A 46 -13.32 -5.24 6.09
C LEU A 46 -13.58 -4.08 5.12
N ILE A 47 -12.54 -3.29 4.81
CA ILE A 47 -12.66 -2.23 3.80
C ILE A 47 -13.05 -2.82 2.45
N PHE A 48 -12.40 -3.90 2.01
CA PHE A 48 -12.75 -4.57 0.76
C PHE A 48 -14.20 -5.05 0.72
N GLU A 49 -14.70 -5.62 1.83
CA GLU A 49 -16.09 -6.08 1.95
C GLU A 49 -17.10 -4.94 1.79
N ASN A 50 -16.79 -3.76 2.34
CA ASN A 50 -17.68 -2.60 2.32
C ASN A 50 -17.62 -1.78 1.00
N LEU A 51 -16.66 -2.06 0.13
CA LEU A 51 -16.56 -1.40 -1.18
C LEU A 51 -17.62 -1.88 -2.17
N SER A 52 -18.09 -0.95 -3.02
CA SER A 52 -18.94 -1.27 -4.16
C SER A 52 -18.22 -2.18 -5.17
N LYS A 53 -18.99 -2.94 -5.97
CA LYS A 53 -18.43 -3.91 -6.94
C LYS A 53 -17.38 -3.31 -7.88
N ASN A 54 -17.60 -2.08 -8.36
CA ASN A 54 -16.69 -1.39 -9.27
C ASN A 54 -15.38 -0.95 -8.57
N GLN A 55 -15.44 -0.67 -7.28
CA GLN A 55 -14.30 -0.24 -6.47
C GLN A 55 -13.43 -1.42 -6.04
N ARG A 56 -14.03 -2.58 -5.79
CA ARG A 56 -13.32 -3.82 -5.38
C ARG A 56 -12.19 -4.21 -6.34
N ALA A 57 -12.42 -4.14 -7.65
CA ALA A 57 -11.38 -4.47 -8.64
C ALA A 57 -10.16 -3.53 -8.55
N LYS A 58 -10.41 -2.23 -8.40
CA LYS A 58 -9.34 -1.23 -8.21
C LYS A 58 -8.62 -1.44 -6.89
N PHE A 59 -9.37 -1.73 -5.82
CA PHE A 59 -8.80 -2.00 -4.51
C PHE A 59 -7.90 -3.23 -4.52
N ILE A 60 -8.32 -4.33 -5.15
CA ILE A 60 -7.50 -5.54 -5.31
C ILE A 60 -6.18 -5.18 -6.01
N SER A 61 -6.22 -4.35 -7.05
CA SER A 61 -5.02 -3.90 -7.76
C SER A 61 -4.07 -3.11 -6.85
N GLU A 62 -4.57 -2.11 -6.13
CA GLU A 62 -3.77 -1.31 -5.20
C GLU A 62 -3.23 -2.15 -4.04
N TYR A 63 -4.05 -3.03 -3.46
CA TYR A 63 -3.66 -3.92 -2.38
C TYR A 63 -2.59 -4.92 -2.82
N ASN A 64 -2.75 -5.54 -4.00
CA ASN A 64 -1.77 -6.47 -4.53
C ASN A 64 -0.43 -5.78 -4.81
N LYS A 65 -0.46 -4.55 -5.36
CA LYS A 65 0.74 -3.74 -5.52
C LYS A 65 1.41 -3.49 -4.17
N ALA A 66 0.66 -3.04 -3.16
CA ALA A 66 1.17 -2.82 -1.80
C ALA A 66 1.83 -4.07 -1.23
N PHE A 67 1.14 -5.21 -1.32
CA PHE A 67 1.63 -6.49 -0.83
C PHE A 67 2.95 -6.87 -1.51
N LEU A 68 3.00 -6.85 -2.84
CA LEU A 68 4.19 -7.19 -3.60
C LEU A 68 5.36 -6.25 -3.27
N PHE A 69 5.14 -4.94 -3.16
CA PHE A 69 6.17 -3.97 -2.78
C PHE A 69 6.75 -4.26 -1.40
N THR A 70 5.91 -4.49 -0.39
CA THR A 70 6.39 -4.81 0.98
C THR A 70 7.22 -6.09 1.02
N ARG A 71 6.96 -7.05 0.12
CA ARG A 71 7.75 -8.28 0.00
C ARG A 71 9.07 -8.04 -0.73
N THR A 72 9.04 -7.38 -1.88
CA THR A 72 10.22 -7.17 -2.73
C THR A 72 11.21 -6.21 -2.09
N TYR A 73 10.72 -5.12 -1.50
CA TYR A 73 11.57 -4.11 -0.86
C TYR A 73 11.74 -4.35 0.65
N LYS A 74 11.53 -5.58 1.12
CA LYS A 74 11.55 -5.89 2.56
C LYS A 74 12.84 -5.43 3.25
N GLU A 75 13.99 -5.81 2.69
CA GLU A 75 15.29 -5.47 3.30
C GLU A 75 15.59 -3.97 3.20
N PHE A 76 15.28 -3.34 2.06
CA PHE A 76 15.41 -1.89 1.91
C PHE A 76 14.53 -1.13 2.91
N THR A 77 13.27 -1.54 3.05
CA THR A 77 12.33 -0.97 4.03
C THR A 77 12.85 -1.12 5.45
N LYS A 78 13.41 -2.29 5.79
CA LYS A 78 14.01 -2.55 7.10
C LYS A 78 15.21 -1.66 7.37
N LEU A 79 16.05 -1.40 6.38
CA LEU A 79 17.18 -0.48 6.49
C LEU A 79 16.69 0.96 6.73
N CYS A 80 15.69 1.43 5.98
CA CYS A 80 15.17 2.79 6.12
C CYS A 80 14.40 3.03 7.43
N LEU A 81 13.57 2.07 7.86
CA LEU A 81 12.64 2.27 8.98
C LEU A 81 13.06 1.59 10.28
N GLY A 82 14.15 0.82 10.28
CA GLY A 82 14.58 -0.03 11.39
C GLY A 82 13.63 -1.21 11.70
N LYS A 83 12.57 -1.41 10.91
CA LYS A 83 11.56 -2.46 11.11
C LYS A 83 11.05 -3.02 9.79
N THR A 84 10.58 -4.26 9.84
CA THR A 84 9.92 -4.90 8.69
C THR A 84 8.45 -4.46 8.63
N ILE A 85 7.98 -4.16 7.43
CA ILE A 85 6.55 -4.02 7.15
C ILE A 85 6.03 -5.38 6.65
N THR A 86 4.98 -5.89 7.31
CA THR A 86 4.36 -7.16 6.94
C THR A 86 2.89 -6.94 6.59
N LEU A 87 2.55 -6.97 5.30
CA LEU A 87 1.17 -6.94 4.83
C LEU A 87 0.66 -8.37 4.57
N LYS A 88 -0.60 -8.66 4.93
CA LYS A 88 -1.21 -9.97 4.70
C LYS A 88 -1.45 -10.19 3.20
N ASN A 89 -1.24 -11.41 2.71
CA ASN A 89 -1.68 -11.79 1.36
C ASN A 89 -3.17 -12.11 1.40
N LEU A 90 -4.02 -11.22 0.88
CA LEU A 90 -5.47 -11.42 0.85
C LEU A 90 -5.97 -11.98 -0.50
N PHE A 91 -5.41 -11.51 -1.62
CA PHE A 91 -5.99 -11.75 -2.94
C PHE A 91 -5.06 -12.48 -3.93
N LEU A 92 -3.77 -12.65 -3.63
CA LEU A 92 -2.84 -13.35 -4.51
C LEU A 92 -2.69 -14.83 -4.13
N PRO A 93 -2.31 -15.69 -5.08
CA PRO A 93 -1.92 -17.08 -4.78
C PRO A 93 -0.84 -17.15 -3.71
N HIS A 94 -0.80 -18.25 -2.96
CA HIS A 94 0.17 -18.41 -1.86
C HIS A 94 1.63 -18.35 -2.34
N SER A 95 1.90 -18.76 -3.58
CA SER A 95 3.21 -18.66 -4.23
C SER A 95 3.74 -17.23 -4.32
N ALA A 96 2.87 -16.21 -4.36
CA ALA A 96 3.30 -14.80 -4.33
C ALA A 96 4.02 -14.40 -3.03
N LYS A 97 3.88 -15.19 -1.95
CA LYS A 97 4.67 -14.98 -0.73
C LYS A 97 6.13 -15.37 -0.94
N THR A 98 6.41 -16.39 -1.75
CA THR A 98 7.76 -16.96 -1.92
C THR A 98 8.49 -16.44 -3.14
N SER A 99 7.77 -16.10 -4.20
CA SER A 99 8.35 -15.65 -5.47
C SER A 99 7.64 -14.39 -6.00
N PRO A 100 7.70 -13.27 -5.25
CA PRO A 100 7.00 -12.03 -5.61
C PRO A 100 7.44 -11.49 -6.98
N GLU A 101 8.70 -11.66 -7.35
CA GLU A 101 9.27 -11.29 -8.66
C GLU A 101 8.52 -11.89 -9.86
N GLY A 102 7.93 -13.09 -9.71
CA GLY A 102 7.12 -13.72 -10.76
C GLY A 102 5.77 -13.03 -11.01
N PHE A 103 5.33 -12.17 -10.09
CA PHE A 103 4.06 -11.44 -10.15
C PHE A 103 4.24 -9.95 -10.39
N ILE A 104 5.49 -9.49 -10.49
CA ILE A 104 5.85 -8.09 -10.54
C ILE A 104 6.15 -7.66 -11.97
N LYS A 105 5.27 -6.82 -12.52
CA LYS A 105 5.61 -5.84 -13.55
C LYS A 105 5.31 -4.47 -12.98
N ILE A 106 6.33 -3.89 -12.34
CA ILE A 106 6.25 -2.58 -11.70
C ILE A 106 6.93 -1.57 -12.62
N ASN A 107 6.36 -0.36 -12.71
CA ASN A 107 6.97 0.73 -13.46
C ASN A 107 8.05 1.41 -12.62
N ARG A 108 9.10 1.93 -13.26
CA ARG A 108 10.14 2.73 -12.60
C ARG A 108 9.58 3.85 -11.72
N SER A 109 8.43 4.43 -12.09
CA SER A 109 7.75 5.45 -11.29
C SER A 109 7.28 4.95 -9.93
N ASP A 110 6.82 3.70 -9.84
CA ASP A 110 6.34 3.12 -8.58
C ASP A 110 7.52 2.84 -7.64
N ASP A 111 8.66 2.38 -8.17
CA ASP A 111 9.89 2.21 -7.39
C ASP A 111 10.40 3.51 -6.79
N LEU A 112 10.39 4.59 -7.57
CA LEU A 112 10.78 5.92 -7.11
C LEU A 112 9.84 6.43 -6.02
N ARG A 113 8.52 6.27 -6.21
CA ARG A 113 7.52 6.65 -5.21
C ARG A 113 7.66 5.87 -3.91
N TRP A 114 8.01 4.58 -3.98
CA TRP A 114 8.27 3.79 -2.77
C TRP A 114 9.45 4.34 -1.98
N LYS A 115 10.57 4.62 -2.67
CA LYS A 115 11.77 5.18 -2.04
C LYS A 115 11.51 6.54 -1.42
N GLU A 116 10.86 7.43 -2.17
CA GLU A 116 10.44 8.75 -1.66
C GLU A 116 9.53 8.60 -0.44
N ALA A 117 8.52 7.72 -0.50
CA ALA A 117 7.64 7.48 0.63
C ALA A 117 8.40 7.00 1.88
N LEU A 118 9.38 6.10 1.72
CA LEU A 118 10.22 5.63 2.82
C LEU A 118 11.10 6.73 3.40
N GLU A 119 11.73 7.56 2.55
CA GLU A 119 12.53 8.72 3.00
C GLU A 119 11.67 9.70 3.81
N LEU A 120 10.46 10.01 3.34
CA LEU A 120 9.53 10.93 4.01
C LEU A 120 9.09 10.45 5.40
N ILE A 121 9.07 9.14 5.64
CA ILE A 121 8.61 8.57 6.92
C ILE A 121 9.73 7.99 7.79
N SER A 122 10.95 7.88 7.26
CA SER A 122 12.15 7.42 7.99
C SER A 122 12.54 8.39 9.09
#